data_AF-A0A2R7IMW5-F1
#
_entry.id   AF-A0A2R7IMW5-F1
#
_cell.length_a   1.000
_cell.length_b   1.000
_cell.length_c   1.000
_cell.angle_alpha   90.00
_cell.angle_beta   90.00
_cell.angle_gamma   90.00
#
_symmetry.space_group_name_H-M   'P 1'
#
loop_
_entity.id
_entity.type
_entity.pdbx_description
1 polymer ?
#
loop_
_entity_poly.entity_id
_entity_poly.type
_entity_poly.pdbx_seq_one_letter_code
_entity_poly.pdbx_strand_id
1 'polypeptide(L)'
;AGKHRRTIRVVWFGDEETGGLGGSAYAKAHAGEPHALAAESDFGADRVWRFEVNLPDTAKAIADRLAVALAPIGIVRGSGVGGDGTDVGPMLRTGVPAIDLNQSGLRYFDYHHTPEDTLDRIDPEQLRQNVAAWTAMLAVVADAPEALGPVTPKK
;
A
#
# COMPACT_ATOMS: atom_id res chain seq x y z
N ALA A 1 -7.42 -10.64 21.11
CA ALA A 1 -7.70 -10.36 19.69
C ALA A 1 -7.97 -11.68 18.98
N GLY A 2 -8.99 -11.75 18.10
CA GLY A 2 -9.36 -12.96 17.37
C GLY A 2 -8.64 -13.08 16.02
N LYS A 3 -8.87 -14.18 15.29
CA LYS A 3 -8.37 -14.36 13.92
C LYS A 3 -9.08 -13.39 12.97
N HIS A 4 -8.31 -12.68 12.14
CA HIS A 4 -8.86 -11.79 11.12
C HIS A 4 -9.72 -12.52 10.09
N ARG A 5 -10.68 -11.81 9.49
CA ARG A 5 -11.50 -12.33 8.37
C ARG A 5 -10.67 -12.61 7.13
N ARG A 6 -9.57 -11.87 6.92
CA ARG A 6 -8.63 -12.03 5.80
C ARG A 6 -7.23 -12.33 6.31
N THR A 7 -6.51 -13.17 5.57
CA THR A 7 -5.08 -13.38 5.79
C THR A 7 -4.31 -12.12 5.40
N ILE A 8 -3.41 -11.67 6.26
CA ILE A 8 -2.40 -10.66 5.92
C ILE A 8 -1.16 -11.40 5.43
N ARG A 9 -0.69 -11.10 4.21
CA ARG A 9 0.54 -11.65 3.62
C ARG A 9 1.53 -10.50 3.44
N VAL A 10 2.69 -10.60 4.10
CA VAL A 10 3.82 -9.70 3.86
C VAL A 10 4.72 -10.36 2.84
N VAL A 11 5.09 -9.63 1.79
CA VAL A 11 5.94 -10.11 0.72
C VAL A 11 7.10 -9.13 0.57
N TRP A 12 8.32 -9.65 0.64
CA TRP A 12 9.51 -8.94 0.18
C TRP A 12 9.81 -9.44 -1.23
N PHE A 13 9.49 -8.61 -2.22
CA PHE A 13 9.80 -8.93 -3.60
C PHE A 13 11.31 -8.77 -3.83
N GLY A 14 11.85 -9.61 -4.71
CA GLY A 14 13.23 -9.47 -5.17
C GLY A 14 13.24 -8.86 -6.56
N ASP A 15 14.31 -8.16 -6.90
CA ASP A 15 14.57 -7.71 -8.28
C ASP A 15 13.52 -6.73 -8.84
N GLU A 16 13.05 -5.81 -7.99
CA GLU A 16 12.22 -4.66 -8.40
C GLU A 16 13.02 -3.72 -9.30
N GLU A 17 14.24 -3.37 -8.88
CA GLU A 17 15.06 -2.32 -9.49
C GLU A 17 15.48 -2.59 -10.94
N THR A 18 15.51 -3.85 -11.39
CA THR A 18 15.85 -4.20 -12.77
C THR A 18 14.63 -4.26 -13.69
N GLY A 19 13.42 -4.07 -13.16
CA GLY A 19 12.18 -4.01 -13.93
C GLY A 19 10.97 -4.74 -13.33
N GLY A 20 10.86 -4.87 -12.00
CA GLY A 20 9.70 -5.45 -11.32
C GLY A 20 9.56 -6.96 -11.54
N LEU A 21 10.69 -7.69 -11.60
CA LEU A 21 10.70 -9.10 -11.95
C LEU A 21 10.10 -9.96 -10.82
N GLY A 22 10.32 -9.58 -9.55
CA GLY A 22 9.69 -10.21 -8.38
C GLY A 22 8.18 -10.11 -8.41
N GLY A 23 7.62 -8.90 -8.54
CA GLY A 23 6.18 -8.68 -8.67
C GLY A 23 5.57 -9.45 -9.85
N SER A 24 6.26 -9.46 -11.00
CA SER A 24 5.82 -10.22 -12.19
C SER A 24 5.78 -11.73 -11.94
N ALA A 25 6.81 -12.28 -11.30
CA ALA A 25 6.88 -13.68 -10.94
C ALA A 25 5.79 -14.07 -9.93
N TYR A 26 5.57 -13.24 -8.91
CA TYR A 26 4.52 -13.45 -7.91
C TYR A 26 3.13 -13.44 -8.54
N ALA A 27 2.81 -12.45 -9.36
CA ALA A 27 1.50 -12.37 -10.00
C ALA A 27 1.21 -13.59 -10.88
N LYS A 28 2.23 -14.10 -11.58
CA LYS A 28 2.12 -15.34 -12.35
C LYS A 28 1.90 -16.56 -11.45
N ALA A 29 2.69 -16.70 -10.38
CA ALA A 29 2.63 -17.85 -9.48
C ALA A 29 1.31 -17.92 -8.70
N HIS A 30 0.74 -16.76 -8.37
CA HIS A 30 -0.46 -16.64 -7.53
C HIS A 30 -1.70 -16.16 -8.30
N ALA A 31 -1.71 -16.26 -9.64
CA ALA A 31 -2.82 -15.81 -10.49
C ALA A 31 -4.17 -16.49 -10.16
N GLY A 32 -4.15 -17.70 -9.60
CA GLY A 32 -5.33 -18.44 -9.17
C GLY A 32 -5.77 -18.16 -7.73
N GLU A 33 -5.03 -17.36 -6.96
CA GLU A 33 -5.32 -17.07 -5.57
C GLU A 33 -6.19 -15.83 -5.42
N PRO A 34 -7.22 -15.86 -4.56
CA PRO A 34 -8.04 -14.68 -4.29
C PRO A 34 -7.23 -13.64 -3.50
N HIS A 35 -7.06 -12.45 -4.07
CA HIS A 35 -6.46 -11.30 -3.40
C HIS A 35 -7.53 -10.23 -3.17
N ALA A 36 -7.76 -9.90 -1.91
CA ALA A 36 -8.74 -8.87 -1.53
C ALA A 36 -8.22 -7.45 -1.75
N LEU A 37 -6.90 -7.25 -1.60
CA LEU A 37 -6.25 -5.95 -1.74
C LEU A 37 -4.76 -6.17 -1.99
N ALA A 38 -4.11 -5.26 -2.70
CA ALA A 38 -2.66 -5.11 -2.72
C ALA A 38 -2.25 -3.64 -2.46
N ALA A 39 -1.10 -3.45 -1.83
CA ALA A 39 -0.51 -2.17 -1.47
C ALA A 39 1.00 -2.35 -1.27
N GLU A 40 1.78 -1.30 -1.50
CA GLU A 40 3.24 -1.34 -1.44
C GLU A 40 3.83 -0.12 -0.74
N SER A 41 4.95 -0.30 -0.05
CA SER A 41 5.74 0.76 0.59
C SER A 41 7.11 0.83 -0.08
N ASP A 42 7.27 1.72 -1.05
CA ASP A 42 8.47 1.80 -1.89
C ASP A 42 8.87 3.24 -2.21
N PHE A 43 8.65 4.15 -1.26
CA PHE A 43 8.98 5.57 -1.44
C PHE A 43 9.65 6.18 -0.21
N GLY A 44 10.60 5.42 0.34
CA GLY A 44 11.46 5.82 1.45
C GLY A 44 10.85 5.55 2.83
N ALA A 45 11.21 6.37 3.82
CA ALA A 45 10.76 6.22 5.22
C ALA A 45 10.10 7.49 5.79
N ASP A 46 9.94 8.52 4.98
CA ASP A 46 9.32 9.79 5.37
C ASP A 46 7.81 9.62 5.55
N ARG A 47 7.20 10.56 6.28
CA ARG A 47 5.79 10.48 6.70
C ARG A 47 4.84 10.18 5.54
N VAL A 48 3.90 9.27 5.78
CA VAL A 48 2.68 9.20 4.95
C VAL A 48 1.88 10.47 5.21
N TRP A 49 1.42 11.13 4.14
CA TRP A 49 0.61 12.35 4.26
C TRP A 49 -0.76 12.22 3.61
N ARG A 50 -0.93 11.25 2.70
CA ARG A 50 -2.16 11.01 1.96
C ARG A 50 -2.41 9.52 1.78
N PHE A 51 -3.68 9.13 1.71
CA PHE A 51 -4.06 7.83 1.16
C PHE A 51 -5.03 7.98 0.00
N GLU A 52 -4.93 7.08 -0.97
CA GLU A 52 -5.84 6.96 -2.12
C GLU A 52 -6.32 5.53 -2.24
N VAL A 53 -7.49 5.33 -2.83
CA VAL A 53 -8.12 4.00 -2.87
C VAL A 53 -8.64 3.69 -4.27
N ASN A 54 -8.61 2.42 -4.64
CA ASN A 54 -9.36 1.86 -5.75
C ASN A 54 -10.12 0.64 -5.25
N LEU A 55 -11.37 0.87 -4.86
CA LEU A 55 -12.23 -0.11 -4.20
C LEU A 55 -13.51 -0.28 -5.01
N PRO A 56 -14.12 -1.48 -5.01
CA PRO A 56 -15.41 -1.68 -5.65
C PRO A 56 -16.49 -0.85 -4.95
N ASP A 57 -17.58 -0.56 -5.66
CA ASP A 57 -18.72 0.20 -5.13
C ASP A 57 -19.26 -0.40 -3.82
N THR A 58 -19.20 -1.72 -3.68
CA THR A 58 -19.60 -2.48 -2.50
C THR A 58 -18.74 -2.21 -1.26
N ALA A 59 -17.58 -1.58 -1.42
CA ALA A 59 -16.58 -1.39 -0.38
C ALA A 59 -16.19 0.09 -0.13
N LYS A 60 -16.97 1.06 -0.65
CA LYS A 60 -16.70 2.50 -0.48
C LYS A 60 -16.57 2.94 0.99
N ALA A 61 -17.33 2.31 1.90
CA ALA A 61 -17.30 2.60 3.33
C ALA A 61 -15.96 2.24 4.02
N ILE A 62 -15.10 1.44 3.38
CA ILE A 62 -13.71 1.23 3.85
C ILE A 62 -12.94 2.54 3.78
N ALA A 63 -13.10 3.33 2.71
CA ALA A 63 -12.38 4.58 2.53
C ALA A 63 -12.73 5.62 3.61
N ASP A 64 -13.99 5.64 4.05
CA ASP A 64 -14.44 6.55 5.11
C ASP A 64 -13.88 6.10 6.48
N ARG A 65 -13.82 4.79 6.73
CA ARG A 65 -13.17 4.23 7.93
C ARG A 65 -11.67 4.49 7.95
N LEU A 66 -11.00 4.39 6.81
CA LEU A 66 -9.59 4.77 6.67
C LEU A 66 -9.39 6.26 6.96
N ALA A 67 -10.25 7.14 6.45
CA ALA A 67 -10.16 8.57 6.74
C ALA A 67 -10.23 8.85 8.24
N VAL A 68 -11.15 8.21 8.97
CA VAL A 68 -11.26 8.35 10.42
C VAL A 68 -10.05 7.77 11.15
N ALA A 69 -9.56 6.59 10.74
CA ALA A 69 -8.44 5.91 11.39
C ALA A 69 -7.09 6.62 11.18
N LEU A 70 -6.91 7.26 10.02
CA LEU A 70 -5.65 7.87 9.60
C LEU A 70 -5.56 9.37 9.91
N ALA A 71 -6.70 10.07 10.07
CA ALA A 71 -6.73 11.50 10.39
C ALA A 71 -5.94 11.88 11.67
N PRO A 72 -5.98 11.12 12.79
CA PRO A 72 -5.24 11.47 14.00
C PRO A 72 -3.72 11.52 13.83
N ILE A 73 -3.18 10.85 12.80
CA ILE A 73 -1.74 10.84 12.47
C ILE A 73 -1.40 11.71 11.26
N GLY A 74 -2.30 12.64 10.91
CA GLY A 74 -2.07 13.69 9.91
C GLY A 74 -2.20 13.25 8.45
N ILE A 75 -2.82 12.10 8.19
CA ILE A 75 -2.97 11.57 6.83
C ILE A 75 -4.38 11.89 6.32
N VAL A 76 -4.45 12.51 5.15
CA VAL A 76 -5.71 12.90 4.51
C VAL A 76 -6.11 11.97 3.38
N ARG A 77 -7.41 11.93 3.05
CA ARG A 77 -7.88 11.24 1.85
C ARG A 77 -7.58 12.08 0.62
N GLY A 78 -6.90 11.50 -0.36
CA GLY A 78 -6.66 12.09 -1.68
C GLY A 78 -7.89 12.03 -2.59
N SER A 79 -7.84 12.79 -3.69
CA SER A 79 -8.85 12.75 -4.76
C SER A 79 -8.49 11.83 -5.92
N GLY A 80 -7.27 11.28 -5.95
CA GLY A 80 -6.83 10.32 -6.94
C GLY A 80 -7.41 8.92 -6.74
N VAL A 81 -7.11 8.06 -7.70
CA VAL A 81 -7.47 6.64 -7.69
C VAL A 81 -6.23 5.86 -7.28
N GLY A 82 -6.37 5.00 -6.28
CA GLY A 82 -5.28 4.14 -5.82
C GLY A 82 -4.83 3.14 -6.88
N GLY A 83 -3.63 2.60 -6.72
CA GLY A 83 -3.09 1.58 -7.60
C GLY A 83 -1.66 1.83 -8.03
N ASP A 84 -0.87 2.46 -7.16
CA ASP A 84 0.56 2.66 -7.34
C ASP A 84 1.36 1.48 -6.74
N GLY A 85 2.64 1.39 -7.10
CA GLY A 85 3.56 0.34 -6.66
C GLY A 85 4.06 -0.57 -7.79
N THR A 86 5.38 -0.71 -7.91
CA THR A 86 6.01 -1.50 -8.96
C THR A 86 5.70 -2.98 -8.81
N ASP A 87 5.90 -3.56 -7.63
CA ASP A 87 5.79 -5.02 -7.46
C ASP A 87 4.35 -5.50 -7.31
N VAL A 88 3.47 -4.65 -6.77
CA VAL A 88 2.02 -4.97 -6.73
C VAL A 88 1.32 -4.65 -8.04
N GLY A 89 1.89 -3.78 -8.88
CA GLY A 89 1.34 -3.36 -10.18
C GLY A 89 0.84 -4.52 -11.07
N PRO A 90 1.60 -5.61 -11.25
CA PRO A 90 1.12 -6.80 -11.97
C PRO A 90 -0.18 -7.39 -11.45
N MET A 91 -0.39 -7.42 -10.12
CA MET A 91 -1.65 -7.86 -9.51
C MET A 91 -2.76 -6.82 -9.70
N LEU A 92 -2.45 -5.55 -9.54
CA LEU A 92 -3.42 -4.46 -9.68
C LEU A 92 -4.01 -4.40 -11.09
N ARG A 93 -3.20 -4.69 -12.12
CA ARG A 93 -3.67 -4.80 -13.52
C ARG A 93 -4.70 -5.90 -13.76
N THR A 94 -4.82 -6.89 -12.88
CA THR A 94 -5.86 -7.93 -12.95
C THR A 94 -7.14 -7.54 -12.22
N GLY A 95 -7.24 -6.30 -11.74
CA GLY A 95 -8.42 -5.76 -11.05
C GLY A 95 -8.41 -6.00 -9.55
N VAL A 96 -7.28 -6.37 -8.93
CA VAL A 96 -7.17 -6.41 -7.47
C VAL A 96 -7.35 -5.00 -6.90
N PRO A 97 -8.20 -4.81 -5.87
CA PRO A 97 -8.36 -3.51 -5.22
C PRO A 97 -7.04 -2.97 -4.62
N ALA A 98 -6.91 -1.64 -4.58
CA ALA A 98 -5.70 -0.97 -4.13
C ALA A 98 -5.98 0.03 -3.00
N ILE A 99 -5.01 0.17 -2.10
CA ILE A 99 -4.87 1.34 -1.21
C ILE A 99 -3.43 1.80 -1.31
N ASP A 100 -3.24 3.06 -1.66
CA ASP A 100 -1.93 3.70 -1.66
C ASP A 100 -1.77 4.47 -0.35
N LEU A 101 -0.63 4.32 0.31
CA LEU A 101 -0.20 5.20 1.41
C LEU A 101 0.95 6.05 0.89
N ASN A 102 0.65 7.29 0.47
CA ASN A 102 1.63 8.13 -0.20
C ASN A 102 2.57 8.79 0.82
N GLN A 103 3.85 8.46 0.70
CA GLN A 103 4.93 9.01 1.52
C GLN A 103 5.40 10.38 1.00
N SER A 104 5.96 11.19 1.88
CA SER A 104 6.59 12.46 1.49
C SER A 104 7.90 12.20 0.74
N GLY A 105 7.91 12.52 -0.55
CA GLY A 105 9.11 12.41 -1.39
C GLY A 105 10.08 13.59 -1.32
N LEU A 106 9.88 14.57 -0.43
CA LEU A 106 10.63 15.84 -0.43
C LEU A 106 12.14 15.67 -0.36
N ARG A 107 12.62 14.60 0.26
CA ARG A 107 14.05 14.28 0.40
C ARG A 107 14.44 12.99 -0.33
N TYR A 108 13.48 12.23 -0.84
CA TYR A 108 13.71 10.86 -1.32
C TYR A 108 14.79 10.82 -2.40
N PHE A 109 14.68 11.71 -3.38
CA PHE A 109 15.63 11.78 -4.50
C PHE A 109 16.94 12.52 -4.17
N ASP A 110 17.14 12.99 -2.94
CA ASP A 110 18.45 13.51 -2.52
C ASP A 110 19.49 12.39 -2.33
N TYR A 111 19.03 11.15 -2.07
CA TYR A 111 19.88 9.99 -1.78
C TYR A 111 19.45 8.69 -2.49
N HIS A 112 18.24 8.64 -3.07
CA HIS A 112 17.78 7.46 -3.82
C HIS A 112 18.80 7.07 -4.92
N HIS A 113 19.18 5.78 -4.94
CA HIS A 113 20.18 5.21 -5.85
C HIS A 113 21.59 5.82 -5.75
N THR A 114 21.94 6.39 -4.59
CA THR A 114 23.30 6.87 -4.32
C THR A 114 23.94 6.13 -3.16
N PRO A 115 25.28 6.15 -3.01
CA PRO A 115 25.96 5.58 -1.84
C PRO A 115 25.56 6.22 -0.50
N GLU A 116 24.89 7.38 -0.54
CA GLU A 116 24.35 8.09 0.62
C GLU A 116 22.99 7.54 1.11
N ASP A 117 22.41 6.55 0.41
CA ASP A 117 21.25 5.79 0.88
C ASP A 117 21.66 4.85 2.02
N THR A 118 21.78 5.43 3.20
CA THR A 118 22.28 4.79 4.41
C THR A 118 21.29 4.96 5.57
N LEU A 119 21.40 4.11 6.58
CA LEU A 119 20.45 4.06 7.71
C LEU A 119 20.31 5.41 8.44
N ASP A 120 21.34 6.26 8.46
CA ASP A 120 21.30 7.58 9.09
C ASP A 120 20.39 8.59 8.36
N ARG A 121 19.94 8.29 7.14
CA ARG A 121 18.91 9.09 6.44
C ARG A 121 17.51 8.88 6.99
N ILE A 122 17.29 7.77 7.70
CA ILE A 122 15.99 7.41 8.26
C ILE A 122 15.76 8.15 9.57
N ASP A 123 14.70 8.95 9.59
CA ASP A 123 14.17 9.54 10.83
C ASP A 123 13.27 8.51 11.54
N PRO A 124 13.62 8.04 12.76
CA PRO A 124 12.85 7.03 13.47
C PRO A 124 11.42 7.47 13.83
N GLU A 125 11.16 8.77 14.00
CA GLU A 125 9.81 9.29 14.27
C GLU A 125 8.92 9.18 13.04
N GLN A 126 9.47 9.51 11.87
CA GLN A 126 8.74 9.42 10.61
C GLN A 126 8.48 7.96 10.22
N LEU A 127 9.47 7.09 10.40
CA LEU A 127 9.28 5.65 10.21
C LEU A 127 8.22 5.08 11.16
N ARG A 128 8.17 5.53 12.42
CA ARG A 128 7.13 5.10 13.36
C ARG A 128 5.73 5.53 12.91
N GLN A 129 5.59 6.73 12.35
CA GLN A 129 4.31 7.17 11.78
C GLN A 129 3.93 6.33 10.55
N ASN A 130 4.88 5.91 9.71
CA ASN A 130 4.63 4.98 8.61
C ASN A 130 4.08 3.64 9.13
N VAL A 131 4.75 3.05 10.12
CA VAL A 131 4.31 1.79 10.74
C VAL A 131 2.90 1.95 11.33
N ALA A 132 2.60 3.08 11.97
CA ALA A 132 1.26 3.36 12.47
C ALA A 132 0.21 3.46 11.35
N ALA A 133 0.54 4.08 10.22
CA ALA A 133 -0.33 4.18 9.04
C ALA A 133 -0.66 2.80 8.45
N TRP A 134 0.36 1.98 8.20
CA TRP A 134 0.19 0.61 7.71
C TRP A 134 -0.64 -0.25 8.67
N THR A 135 -0.35 -0.15 9.97
CA THR A 135 -1.10 -0.90 11.00
C THR A 135 -2.56 -0.47 11.04
N ALA A 136 -2.85 0.83 10.99
CA ALA A 136 -4.22 1.36 10.98
C ALA A 136 -4.98 0.92 9.72
N MET A 137 -4.34 0.97 8.54
CA MET A 137 -4.93 0.51 7.29
C MET A 137 -5.26 -0.99 7.35
N LEU A 138 -4.31 -1.82 7.79
CA LEU A 138 -4.52 -3.26 7.93
C LEU A 138 -5.63 -3.59 8.93
N ALA A 139 -5.69 -2.88 10.06
CA ALA A 139 -6.74 -3.07 11.07
C ALA A 139 -8.15 -2.78 10.53
N VAL A 140 -8.28 -1.82 9.60
CA VAL A 140 -9.56 -1.53 8.92
C VAL A 140 -9.90 -2.61 7.89
N VAL A 141 -8.94 -2.98 7.04
CA VAL A 141 -9.19 -3.82 5.85
C VAL A 141 -9.28 -5.31 6.18
N ALA A 142 -8.45 -5.81 7.09
CA ALA A 142 -8.38 -7.23 7.41
C ALA A 142 -9.72 -7.79 7.90
N ASP A 143 -10.50 -6.97 8.63
CA ASP A 143 -11.80 -7.34 9.20
C ASP A 143 -13.01 -6.63 8.58
N ALA A 144 -12.81 -5.87 7.49
CA ALA A 144 -13.91 -5.24 6.77
C ALA A 144 -14.97 -6.27 6.32
N PRO A 145 -16.25 -6.12 6.68
CA PRO A 145 -17.29 -7.07 6.27
C PRO A 145 -17.59 -7.05 4.76
N GLU A 146 -17.24 -5.98 4.07
CA GLU A 146 -17.52 -5.76 2.66
C GLU A 146 -16.77 -6.72 1.74
N ALA A 147 -17.42 -7.10 0.63
CA ALA A 147 -16.74 -7.83 -0.43
C ALA A 147 -15.79 -6.89 -1.20
N LEU A 148 -14.52 -7.28 -1.23
CA LEU A 148 -13.47 -6.64 -2.03
C LEU A 148 -13.34 -7.40 -3.36
N GLY A 149 -14.33 -7.21 -4.23
CA GLY A 149 -14.32 -7.76 -5.58
C GLY A 149 -13.46 -6.96 -6.56
N PRO A 150 -13.39 -7.40 -7.83
CA PRO A 150 -12.56 -6.76 -8.84
C PRO A 150 -12.94 -5.29 -9.11
N VAL A 151 -11.94 -4.48 -9.44
CA VAL A 151 -12.08 -3.07 -9.83
C VAL A 151 -11.55 -2.82 -11.24
N THR A 152 -11.93 -1.69 -11.83
CA THR A 152 -11.24 -1.16 -13.02
C THR A 152 -9.86 -0.67 -12.59
N PRO A 153 -8.75 -1.20 -13.14
CA PRO A 153 -7.42 -0.74 -12.79
C PRO A 153 -7.20 0.75 -13.13
N LYS A 154 -6.36 1.42 -12.34
CA LYS A 154 -5.82 2.74 -12.68
C LYS A 154 -5.06 2.62 -14.02
N LYS A 155 -5.29 3.56 -14.93
CA LYS A 155 -4.65 3.60 -16.25
C LYS A 155 -3.24 4.16 -16.16
#